data_AF-A0A8S3YUZ9-F1
#
_entry.id   AF-A0A8S3YUZ9-F1
#
_cell.length_a   1.000
_cell.length_b   1.000
_cell.length_c   1.000
_cell.angle_alpha   90.00
_cell.angle_beta   90.00
_cell.angle_gamma   90.00
#
_symmetry.space_group_name_H-M   'P 1'
#
loop_
_entity.id
_entity.type
_entity.pdbx_description
1 polymer ?
#
loop_
_entity_poly.entity_id
_entity_poly.type
_entity_poly.pdbx_seq_one_letter_code
_entity_poly.pdbx_strand_id
1 'polypeptide(L)'
;FLKIANGNAALAQSQMTQYYKYMAASMDRRYQSITNYFPKLKVRVSMTSLTICDDASECVWSQNNVIPSTEKITYTNALTQFRDFILTGKAPKADHSMFITGYQMAKPDGTTGNIGISYVGSMCSVWSVSMIQERYSGATSGVAAHELGHSLGSFHDNNKAYIGCTNAHYVMNSVASFPTDQNQASRPYIFSNCSANSIAEYLKETKASCTTNQQSSQTAPTPPAGQHFNADAQCAFYNGVESRFCRKEQKERGFQNMCARMACSLPSNQASCSDIVPQDRTSCGDGQWCVDDICVTDAAAPKKPKDCPQGDDPTAGCSAAKCQDSTMLTLCCQTCAK
;
A
#
# COMPACT_ATOMS: atom_id res chain seq x y z
N PHE A 1 -14.23 -0.65 -3.53
CA PHE A 1 -15.08 0.05 -2.53
C PHE A 1 -16.57 -0.17 -2.73
N LEU A 2 -17.20 0.25 -3.84
CA LEU A 2 -18.67 0.14 -3.99
C LEU A 2 -19.22 -1.29 -3.81
N LYS A 3 -18.54 -2.30 -4.35
CA LYS A 3 -18.88 -3.72 -4.13
C LYS A 3 -18.78 -4.14 -2.66
N ILE A 4 -17.73 -3.70 -1.95
CA ILE A 4 -17.52 -3.96 -0.51
C ILE A 4 -18.58 -3.26 0.35
N ALA A 5 -19.03 -2.08 -0.09
CA ALA A 5 -20.09 -1.31 0.55
C ALA A 5 -21.50 -1.76 0.14
N ASN A 6 -21.66 -2.89 -0.56
CA ASN A 6 -22.93 -3.42 -1.05
C ASN A 6 -23.76 -2.38 -1.83
N GLY A 7 -23.10 -1.59 -2.69
CA GLY A 7 -23.75 -0.56 -3.50
C GLY A 7 -24.00 0.77 -2.78
N ASN A 8 -23.68 0.91 -1.49
CA ASN A 8 -23.81 2.18 -0.78
C ASN A 8 -22.68 3.15 -1.18
N ALA A 9 -23.00 4.12 -2.03
CA ALA A 9 -22.05 5.11 -2.54
C ALA A 9 -21.41 5.97 -1.45
N ALA A 10 -22.20 6.47 -0.48
CA ALA A 10 -21.70 7.30 0.61
C ALA A 10 -20.71 6.54 1.51
N LEU A 11 -21.01 5.27 1.82
CA LEU A 11 -20.10 4.41 2.56
C LEU A 11 -18.83 4.11 1.75
N ALA A 12 -18.96 3.83 0.45
CA ALA A 12 -17.83 3.57 -0.43
C ALA A 12 -16.87 4.78 -0.51
N GLN A 13 -17.41 5.99 -0.66
CA GLN A 13 -16.64 7.23 -0.72
C GLN A 13 -15.93 7.52 0.62
N SER A 14 -16.63 7.29 1.74
CA SER A 14 -16.05 7.42 3.09
C SER A 14 -14.89 6.44 3.31
N GLN A 15 -15.08 5.17 2.98
CA GLN A 15 -14.05 4.13 3.07
C GLN A 15 -12.86 4.42 2.16
N MET A 16 -13.11 4.87 0.93
CA MET A 16 -12.06 5.23 -0.03
C MET A 16 -11.22 6.41 0.46
N THR A 17 -11.89 7.45 0.97
CA THR A 17 -11.22 8.62 1.57
C THR A 17 -10.33 8.20 2.73
N GLN A 18 -10.84 7.33 3.61
CA GLN A 18 -10.08 6.85 4.75
C GLN A 18 -8.90 5.95 4.32
N TYR A 19 -9.10 5.09 3.33
CA TYR A 19 -8.05 4.22 2.79
C TYR A 19 -6.87 5.01 2.23
N TYR A 20 -7.12 6.04 1.42
CA TYR A 20 -6.04 6.84 0.84
C TYR A 20 -5.34 7.75 1.86
N LYS A 21 -6.01 8.13 2.95
CA LYS A 21 -5.34 8.74 4.12
C LYS A 21 -4.35 7.79 4.78
N TYR A 22 -4.72 6.51 4.95
CA TYR A 22 -3.78 5.50 5.47
C TYR A 22 -2.60 5.28 4.53
N MET A 23 -2.85 5.22 3.23
CA MET A 23 -1.81 5.11 2.22
C MET A 23 -0.80 6.27 2.34
N ALA A 24 -1.26 7.51 2.44
CA ALA A 24 -0.40 8.68 2.61
C ALA A 24 0.43 8.62 3.91
N ALA A 25 -0.16 8.17 5.01
CA ALA A 25 0.56 7.99 6.27
C ALA A 25 1.65 6.89 6.17
N SER A 26 1.38 5.80 5.44
CA SER A 26 2.35 4.72 5.21
C SER A 26 3.46 5.15 4.23
N MET A 27 3.16 6.02 3.26
CA MET A 27 4.19 6.69 2.46
C MET A 27 5.08 7.59 3.32
N ASP A 28 4.49 8.45 4.16
CA ASP A 28 5.23 9.33 5.06
C ASP A 28 6.19 8.53 5.97
N ARG A 29 5.74 7.39 6.49
CA ARG A 29 6.57 6.48 7.29
C ARG A 29 7.85 6.06 6.56
N ARG A 30 7.76 5.73 5.27
CA ARG A 30 8.93 5.39 4.43
C ARG A 30 9.90 6.55 4.31
N TYR A 31 9.40 7.75 4.03
CA TYR A 31 10.25 8.95 3.89
C TYR A 31 10.95 9.35 5.18
N GLN A 32 10.35 9.08 6.34
CA GLN A 32 11.02 9.28 7.63
C GLN A 32 12.28 8.41 7.77
N SER A 33 12.39 7.28 7.06
CA SER A 33 13.59 6.41 7.11
C SER A 33 14.85 7.09 6.59
N ILE A 34 14.74 8.18 5.82
CA ILE A 34 15.90 8.95 5.33
C ILE A 34 16.75 9.46 6.50
N THR A 35 16.12 9.71 7.65
CA THR A 35 16.79 10.14 8.88
C THR A 35 17.79 9.09 9.42
N ASN A 36 17.68 7.82 9.02
CA ASN A 36 18.65 6.78 9.36
C ASN A 36 20.05 7.11 8.81
N TYR A 37 20.14 7.83 7.69
CA TYR A 37 21.39 8.23 7.06
C TYR A 37 21.66 9.74 7.19
N PHE A 38 20.60 10.56 7.23
CA PHE A 38 20.68 12.02 7.32
C PHE A 38 19.82 12.53 8.49
N PRO A 39 20.27 12.45 9.76
CA PRO A 39 19.43 12.72 10.94
C PRO A 39 18.82 14.12 11.03
N LYS A 40 19.42 15.10 10.33
CA LYS A 40 18.93 16.49 10.28
C LYS A 40 17.91 16.74 9.17
N LEU A 41 17.84 15.86 8.17
CA LEU A 41 16.95 15.99 7.03
C LEU A 41 15.63 15.29 7.32
N LYS A 42 14.58 16.07 7.62
CA LYS A 42 13.23 15.54 7.81
C LYS A 42 12.44 15.68 6.51
N VAL A 43 12.20 14.56 5.83
CA VAL A 43 11.31 14.51 4.66
C VAL A 43 9.97 13.98 5.11
N ARG A 44 8.90 14.72 4.82
CA ARG A 44 7.53 14.37 5.21
C ARG A 44 6.62 14.37 3.99
N VAL A 45 5.72 13.41 3.91
CA VAL A 45 4.67 13.33 2.88
C VAL A 45 3.35 13.70 3.52
N SER A 46 2.56 14.54 2.85
CA SER A 46 1.25 14.97 3.33
C SER A 46 0.26 15.03 2.17
N MET A 47 -0.92 14.43 2.34
CA MET A 47 -1.95 14.38 1.30
C MET A 47 -2.79 15.66 1.32
N THR A 48 -2.51 16.63 0.46
CA THR A 48 -3.21 17.92 0.48
C THR A 48 -4.68 17.84 0.07
N SER A 49 -4.99 16.93 -0.86
CA SER A 49 -6.33 16.73 -1.41
C SER A 49 -6.50 15.31 -1.95
N LEU A 50 -7.74 14.86 -2.03
CA LEU A 50 -8.13 13.64 -2.73
C LEU A 50 -9.27 13.99 -3.68
N THR A 51 -9.07 13.75 -4.97
CA THR A 51 -10.13 13.85 -5.99
C THR A 51 -10.52 12.43 -6.40
N ILE A 52 -11.80 12.12 -6.23
CA ILE A 52 -12.39 10.85 -6.68
C ILE A 52 -13.21 11.19 -7.92
N CYS A 53 -12.93 10.50 -9.04
CA CYS A 53 -13.77 10.57 -10.23
C CYS A 53 -14.87 9.53 -10.11
N ASP A 54 -16.09 9.98 -9.96
CA ASP A 54 -17.28 9.12 -9.87
C ASP A 54 -17.93 8.92 -11.25
N ASP A 55 -17.56 9.73 -12.24
CA ASP A 55 -17.97 9.59 -13.64
C ASP A 55 -16.77 9.49 -14.61
N ALA A 56 -16.97 8.74 -15.70
CA ALA A 56 -15.95 8.54 -16.73
C ALA A 56 -15.47 9.86 -17.37
N SER A 57 -16.36 10.85 -17.49
CA SER A 57 -16.06 12.17 -18.06
C SER A 57 -15.21 13.06 -17.15
N GLU A 58 -15.10 12.75 -15.85
CA GLU A 58 -14.28 13.50 -14.90
C GLU A 58 -12.79 13.12 -14.99
N CYS A 59 -12.51 11.90 -15.47
CA CYS A 59 -11.18 11.30 -15.53
C CYS A 59 -10.80 10.91 -16.97
N VAL A 60 -10.93 11.84 -17.92
CA VAL A 60 -10.71 11.56 -19.36
C VAL A 60 -9.32 11.00 -19.67
N TRP A 61 -8.28 11.41 -18.96
CA TRP A 61 -6.91 10.87 -19.11
C TRP A 61 -6.83 9.38 -18.74
N SER A 62 -7.73 8.88 -17.89
CA SER A 62 -7.87 7.46 -17.61
C SER A 62 -8.64 6.78 -18.74
N GLN A 63 -9.87 7.24 -18.98
CA GLN A 63 -10.83 6.54 -19.84
C GLN A 63 -10.40 6.49 -21.31
N ASN A 64 -9.75 7.53 -21.81
CA ASN A 64 -9.22 7.58 -23.19
C ASN A 64 -8.08 6.57 -23.43
N ASN A 65 -7.51 5.99 -22.37
CA ASN A 65 -6.35 5.11 -22.46
C ASN A 65 -6.64 3.67 -22.01
N VAL A 66 -7.89 3.37 -21.69
CA VAL A 66 -8.34 1.99 -21.43
C VAL A 66 -8.23 1.19 -22.74
N ILE A 67 -7.61 0.02 -22.67
CA ILE A 67 -7.48 -0.87 -23.83
C ILE A 67 -8.83 -1.58 -24.01
N PRO A 68 -9.54 -1.41 -25.14
CA PRO A 68 -10.89 -1.94 -25.33
C PRO A 68 -10.98 -3.45 -25.08
N SER A 69 -12.10 -3.88 -24.48
CA SER A 69 -12.39 -5.28 -24.15
C SER A 69 -11.39 -5.93 -23.17
N THR A 70 -10.61 -5.12 -22.45
CA THR A 70 -9.70 -5.59 -21.39
C THR A 70 -9.89 -4.78 -20.12
N GLU A 71 -9.33 -5.25 -19.01
CA GLU A 71 -9.22 -4.49 -17.76
C GLU A 71 -7.90 -3.72 -17.67
N LYS A 72 -7.29 -3.35 -18.82
CA LYS A 72 -5.96 -2.75 -18.90
C LYS A 72 -6.01 -1.28 -19.33
N ILE A 73 -4.98 -0.53 -18.92
CA ILE A 73 -4.77 0.88 -19.30
C ILE A 73 -3.34 1.10 -19.82
N THR A 74 -3.20 1.88 -20.89
CA THR A 74 -1.90 2.26 -21.45
C THR A 74 -1.26 3.36 -20.60
N TYR A 75 -0.29 3.01 -19.75
CA TYR A 75 0.19 3.91 -18.70
C TYR A 75 0.98 5.13 -19.20
N THR A 76 1.74 5.02 -20.29
CA THR A 76 2.58 6.13 -20.79
C THR A 76 1.74 7.30 -21.27
N ASN A 77 0.69 7.00 -22.04
CA ASN A 77 -0.22 8.01 -22.58
C ASN A 77 -1.14 8.56 -21.49
N ALA A 78 -1.62 7.68 -20.59
CA ALA A 78 -2.45 8.09 -19.46
C ALA A 78 -1.74 9.06 -18.51
N LEU A 79 -0.47 8.79 -18.14
CA LEU A 79 0.31 9.69 -17.30
C LEU A 79 0.57 11.05 -17.98
N THR A 80 0.86 11.03 -19.29
CA THR A 80 1.06 12.25 -20.09
C THR A 80 -0.22 13.09 -20.13
N GLN A 81 -1.39 12.49 -20.35
CA GLN A 81 -2.67 13.21 -20.35
C GLN A 81 -3.07 13.67 -18.94
N PHE A 82 -2.72 12.91 -17.90
CA PHE A 82 -2.95 13.31 -16.51
C PHE A 82 -2.15 14.57 -16.18
N ARG A 83 -0.87 14.62 -16.57
CA ARG A 83 -0.04 15.83 -16.48
C ARG A 83 -0.74 17.04 -17.13
N ASP A 84 -1.22 16.87 -18.37
CA ASP A 84 -1.90 17.95 -19.10
C ASP A 84 -3.17 18.42 -18.38
N PHE A 85 -3.92 17.50 -17.79
CA PHE A 85 -5.06 17.83 -16.95
C PHE A 85 -4.65 18.67 -15.73
N ILE A 86 -3.59 18.30 -15.01
CA ILE A 86 -3.09 19.09 -13.86
C ILE A 86 -2.73 20.52 -14.30
N LEU A 87 -2.11 20.68 -15.48
CA LEU A 87 -1.73 21.99 -16.03
C LEU A 87 -2.91 22.88 -16.39
N THR A 88 -4.13 22.34 -16.54
CA THR A 88 -5.34 23.16 -16.72
C THR A 88 -5.71 23.97 -15.48
N GLY A 89 -5.13 23.66 -14.32
CA GLY A 89 -5.46 24.30 -13.05
C GLY A 89 -6.80 23.86 -12.44
N LYS A 90 -7.46 22.86 -13.03
CA LYS A 90 -8.72 22.29 -12.51
C LYS A 90 -8.50 21.36 -11.32
N ALA A 91 -7.30 20.81 -11.15
CA ALA A 91 -6.94 19.98 -10.00
C ALA A 91 -6.44 20.85 -8.82
N PRO A 92 -6.60 20.37 -7.57
CA PRO A 92 -5.99 21.04 -6.42
C PRO A 92 -4.47 21.16 -6.56
N LYS A 93 -3.90 22.23 -6.00
CA LYS A 93 -2.45 22.44 -6.01
C LYS A 93 -1.74 21.44 -5.09
N ALA A 94 -0.67 20.83 -5.60
CA ALA A 94 0.23 19.96 -4.86
C ALA A 94 1.64 20.03 -5.48
N ASP A 95 2.67 19.69 -4.69
CA ASP A 95 4.05 19.58 -5.18
C ASP A 95 4.23 18.39 -6.13
N HIS A 96 3.44 17.33 -5.93
CA HIS A 96 3.38 16.13 -6.75
C HIS A 96 1.94 15.59 -6.79
N SER A 97 1.47 15.18 -7.97
CA SER A 97 0.11 14.62 -8.14
C SER A 97 0.18 13.15 -8.55
N MET A 98 -0.63 12.31 -7.89
CA MET A 98 -0.63 10.86 -8.14
C MET A 98 -1.94 10.42 -8.77
N PHE A 99 -1.87 9.74 -9.92
CA PHE A 99 -2.99 9.07 -10.55
C PHE A 99 -3.05 7.61 -10.10
N ILE A 100 -3.99 7.28 -9.22
CA ILE A 100 -4.20 5.91 -8.73
C ILE A 100 -5.33 5.27 -9.52
N THR A 101 -5.13 4.06 -10.05
CA THR A 101 -6.12 3.36 -10.88
C THR A 101 -6.28 1.89 -10.53
N GLY A 102 -7.51 1.38 -10.63
CA GLY A 102 -7.78 -0.06 -10.51
C GLY A 102 -7.52 -0.85 -11.79
N TYR A 103 -7.29 -0.19 -12.93
CA TYR A 103 -6.96 -0.88 -14.19
C TYR A 103 -5.54 -1.46 -14.13
N GLN A 104 -5.34 -2.60 -14.77
CA GLN A 104 -4.01 -3.19 -14.90
C GLN A 104 -3.15 -2.35 -15.86
N MET A 105 -2.01 -1.86 -15.40
CA MET A 105 -1.10 -1.07 -16.21
C MET A 105 -0.44 -1.94 -17.29
N ALA A 106 -0.51 -1.47 -18.53
CA ALA A 106 0.06 -2.13 -19.69
C ALA A 106 0.81 -1.13 -20.60
N LYS A 107 1.78 -1.65 -21.35
CA LYS A 107 2.37 -0.96 -22.50
C LYS A 107 1.37 -0.90 -23.66
N PRO A 108 1.62 -0.07 -24.69
CA PRO A 108 0.75 0.00 -25.87
C PRO A 108 0.53 -1.34 -26.60
N ASP A 109 1.48 -2.27 -26.49
CA ASP A 109 1.36 -3.63 -27.04
C ASP A 109 0.55 -4.61 -26.14
N GLY A 110 0.00 -4.11 -25.03
CA GLY A 110 -0.79 -4.88 -24.07
C GLY A 110 0.04 -5.68 -23.05
N THR A 111 1.38 -5.62 -23.12
CA THR A 111 2.26 -6.29 -22.16
C THR A 111 2.19 -5.61 -20.80
N THR A 112 2.17 -6.42 -19.74
CA THR A 112 2.02 -5.99 -18.35
C THR A 112 3.30 -6.28 -17.56
N GLY A 113 3.55 -5.54 -16.48
CA GLY A 113 4.70 -5.79 -15.62
C GLY A 113 5.04 -4.61 -14.70
N ASN A 114 4.67 -3.40 -15.11
CA ASN A 114 4.74 -2.22 -14.28
C ASN A 114 3.50 -2.14 -13.38
N ILE A 115 3.70 -1.73 -12.14
CA ILE A 115 2.64 -1.40 -11.17
C ILE A 115 2.66 0.07 -10.75
N GLY A 116 3.65 0.82 -11.25
CA GLY A 116 3.79 2.25 -11.09
C GLY A 116 4.70 2.84 -12.18
N ILE A 117 4.61 4.15 -12.37
CA ILE A 117 5.54 4.94 -13.20
C ILE A 117 5.59 6.40 -12.74
N SER A 118 6.78 6.99 -12.78
CA SER A 118 7.02 8.42 -12.60
C SER A 118 8.18 8.91 -13.48
N TYR A 119 8.36 10.23 -13.53
CA TYR A 119 9.49 10.87 -14.17
C TYR A 119 10.61 11.10 -13.15
N VAL A 120 11.83 10.69 -13.48
CA VAL A 120 12.96 10.83 -12.54
C VAL A 120 13.37 12.31 -12.41
N GLY A 121 13.52 12.77 -11.18
CA GLY A 121 13.99 14.12 -10.85
C GLY A 121 13.03 15.24 -11.26
N SER A 122 11.73 14.93 -11.36
CA SER A 122 10.70 15.83 -11.88
C SER A 122 9.99 16.67 -10.82
N MET A 123 10.27 16.48 -9.54
CA MET A 123 9.64 17.22 -8.45
C MET A 123 9.71 18.74 -8.68
N CYS A 124 8.64 19.46 -8.33
CA CYS A 124 8.48 20.90 -8.58
C CYS A 124 8.54 21.34 -10.05
N SER A 125 8.38 20.41 -11.00
CA SER A 125 8.20 20.73 -12.42
C SER A 125 6.80 20.34 -12.90
N VAL A 126 6.47 20.72 -14.13
CA VAL A 126 5.24 20.24 -14.80
C VAL A 126 5.18 18.72 -14.92
N TRP A 127 6.30 18.01 -14.77
CA TRP A 127 6.40 16.56 -14.83
C TRP A 127 6.31 15.89 -13.45
N SER A 128 5.98 16.65 -12.38
CA SER A 128 5.79 16.15 -11.02
C SER A 128 4.46 15.40 -10.87
N VAL A 129 4.34 14.30 -11.62
CA VAL A 129 3.21 13.39 -11.61
C VAL A 129 3.68 11.93 -11.57
N SER A 130 2.86 11.06 -11.02
CA SER A 130 3.04 9.61 -11.11
C SER A 130 1.72 8.89 -11.38
N MET A 131 1.80 7.63 -11.80
CA MET A 131 0.68 6.73 -11.93
C MET A 131 0.94 5.44 -11.14
N ILE A 132 -0.06 4.97 -10.40
CA ILE A 132 0.02 3.79 -9.53
C ILE A 132 -1.15 2.85 -9.81
N GLN A 133 -0.85 1.56 -9.96
CA GLN A 133 -1.84 0.50 -10.02
C GLN A 133 -2.27 0.11 -8.60
N GLU A 134 -3.54 0.30 -8.29
CA GLU A 134 -4.15 -0.08 -7.02
C GLU A 134 -4.49 -1.58 -7.01
N ARG A 135 -4.05 -2.27 -5.95
CA ARG A 135 -4.41 -3.66 -5.65
C ARG A 135 -5.13 -3.82 -4.30
N TYR A 136 -5.38 -2.72 -3.61
CA TYR A 136 -6.00 -2.60 -2.29
C TYR A 136 -5.27 -3.36 -1.18
N SER A 137 -3.93 -3.35 -1.21
CA SER A 137 -3.06 -3.90 -0.15
C SER A 137 -2.06 -2.86 0.37
N GLY A 138 -1.36 -3.17 1.45
CA GLY A 138 -0.28 -2.32 1.97
C GLY A 138 0.82 -2.04 0.94
N ALA A 139 0.97 -2.91 -0.06
CA ALA A 139 1.96 -2.77 -1.13
C ALA A 139 1.74 -1.51 -1.98
N THR A 140 0.50 -1.08 -2.21
CA THR A 140 0.22 0.11 -3.03
C THR A 140 0.87 1.37 -2.45
N SER A 141 0.91 1.49 -1.12
CA SER A 141 1.61 2.61 -0.45
C SER A 141 3.11 2.59 -0.70
N GLY A 142 3.71 1.39 -0.76
CA GLY A 142 5.11 1.20 -1.12
C GLY A 142 5.41 1.60 -2.56
N VAL A 143 4.54 1.21 -3.50
CA VAL A 143 4.64 1.62 -4.91
C VAL A 143 4.54 3.14 -5.04
N ALA A 144 3.57 3.78 -4.39
CA ALA A 144 3.47 5.23 -4.45
C ALA A 144 4.67 5.96 -3.83
N ALA A 145 5.21 5.43 -2.73
CA ALA A 145 6.44 5.97 -2.15
C ALA A 145 7.65 5.82 -3.09
N HIS A 146 7.75 4.68 -3.79
CA HIS A 146 8.75 4.39 -4.82
C HIS A 146 8.66 5.38 -5.98
N GLU A 147 7.46 5.58 -6.54
CA GLU A 147 7.26 6.52 -7.65
C GLU A 147 7.56 7.97 -7.26
N LEU A 148 7.20 8.38 -6.04
CA LEU A 148 7.61 9.68 -5.50
C LEU A 148 9.14 9.78 -5.35
N GLY A 149 9.80 8.67 -5.03
CA GLY A 149 11.26 8.59 -4.88
C GLY A 149 11.96 8.84 -6.21
N HIS A 150 11.40 8.34 -7.31
CA HIS A 150 11.83 8.72 -8.65
C HIS A 150 11.68 10.22 -8.90
N SER A 151 10.53 10.82 -8.60
CA SER A 151 10.33 12.26 -8.77
C SER A 151 11.34 13.10 -7.98
N LEU A 152 11.77 12.61 -6.81
CA LEU A 152 12.83 13.17 -5.96
C LEU A 152 14.25 12.77 -6.38
N GLY A 153 14.45 12.27 -7.60
CA GLY A 153 15.76 12.06 -8.20
C GLY A 153 16.41 10.71 -7.88
N SER A 154 15.73 9.79 -7.19
CA SER A 154 16.25 8.45 -6.95
C SER A 154 16.09 7.56 -8.19
N PHE A 155 17.06 6.68 -8.42
CA PHE A 155 16.92 5.56 -9.34
C PHE A 155 16.59 4.27 -8.56
N HIS A 156 16.39 3.16 -9.28
CA HIS A 156 16.36 1.86 -8.63
C HIS A 156 17.69 1.55 -7.93
N ASP A 157 17.63 0.78 -6.84
CA ASP A 157 18.82 0.44 -6.04
C ASP A 157 19.88 -0.38 -6.80
N ASN A 158 19.49 -1.10 -7.85
CA ASN A 158 20.40 -1.83 -8.73
C ASN A 158 20.92 -1.00 -9.93
N ASN A 159 20.69 0.32 -9.97
CA ASN A 159 21.19 1.17 -11.03
C ASN A 159 22.73 1.16 -11.05
N LYS A 160 23.34 1.10 -12.24
CA LYS A 160 24.80 1.07 -12.42
C LYS A 160 25.52 2.29 -11.85
N ALA A 161 24.83 3.42 -11.68
CA ALA A 161 25.37 4.63 -11.05
C ALA A 161 25.51 4.49 -9.53
N TYR A 162 24.83 3.53 -8.89
CA TYR A 162 24.89 3.30 -7.45
C TYR A 162 25.93 2.23 -7.11
N ILE A 163 27.02 2.67 -6.47
CA ILE A 163 28.07 1.79 -5.99
C ILE A 163 27.67 1.27 -4.60
N GLY A 164 27.60 -0.06 -4.44
CA GLY A 164 27.32 -0.71 -3.16
C GLY A 164 25.84 -0.91 -2.84
N CYS A 165 24.93 -0.52 -3.72
CA CYS A 165 23.50 -0.86 -3.62
C CYS A 165 23.12 -1.93 -4.62
N THR A 166 22.18 -2.78 -4.21
CA THR A 166 21.62 -3.85 -5.01
C THR A 166 20.12 -3.97 -4.73
N ASN A 167 19.43 -4.78 -5.54
CA ASN A 167 18.05 -5.15 -5.27
C ASN A 167 17.98 -6.00 -3.99
N ALA A 168 17.60 -5.35 -2.90
CA ALA A 168 17.61 -5.93 -1.56
C ALA A 168 16.30 -5.65 -0.79
N HIS A 169 15.20 -5.45 -1.53
CA HIS A 169 13.84 -5.15 -1.02
C HIS A 169 13.66 -3.78 -0.33
N TYR A 170 14.61 -2.86 -0.46
CA TYR A 170 14.41 -1.47 -0.05
C TYR A 170 13.33 -0.78 -0.91
N VAL A 171 12.86 0.40 -0.49
CA VAL A 171 11.76 1.12 -1.18
C VAL A 171 12.01 1.25 -2.68
N MET A 172 13.26 1.50 -3.11
CA MET A 172 13.63 1.67 -4.53
C MET A 172 14.07 0.37 -5.22
N ASN A 173 13.68 -0.80 -4.70
CA ASN A 173 13.92 -2.09 -5.34
C ASN A 173 13.24 -2.16 -6.71
N SER A 174 13.93 -2.62 -7.75
CA SER A 174 13.38 -2.61 -9.12
C SER A 174 12.29 -3.66 -9.38
N VAL A 175 12.04 -4.55 -8.41
CA VAL A 175 11.08 -5.66 -8.52
C VAL A 175 10.21 -5.66 -7.27
N ALA A 176 8.90 -5.59 -7.42
CA ALA A 176 7.99 -5.79 -6.29
C ALA A 176 8.00 -7.29 -5.92
N SER A 177 8.58 -7.61 -4.77
CA SER A 177 8.64 -8.97 -4.26
C SER A 177 8.66 -8.97 -2.74
N PHE A 178 8.06 -10.00 -2.15
CA PHE A 178 8.09 -10.20 -0.72
C PHE A 178 9.52 -10.57 -0.27
N PRO A 179 10.05 -9.93 0.79
CA PRO A 179 11.23 -10.42 1.47
C PRO A 179 11.07 -11.90 1.83
N THR A 180 12.13 -12.70 1.62
CA THR A 180 12.17 -14.12 2.02
C THR A 180 12.95 -14.32 3.32
N ASP A 181 13.84 -13.39 3.65
CA ASP A 181 14.63 -13.36 4.87
C ASP A 181 14.00 -12.39 5.87
N GLN A 182 13.77 -12.86 7.10
CA GLN A 182 13.17 -12.07 8.18
C GLN A 182 14.00 -10.82 8.51
N ASN A 183 15.32 -10.87 8.33
CA ASN A 183 16.20 -9.71 8.52
C ASN A 183 15.97 -8.60 7.47
N GLN A 184 15.22 -8.91 6.42
CA GLN A 184 14.88 -8.01 5.33
C GLN A 184 13.41 -7.58 5.38
N ALA A 185 12.64 -8.10 6.34
CA ALA A 185 11.20 -7.88 6.42
C ALA A 185 10.83 -6.40 6.42
N SER A 186 11.57 -5.54 7.14
CA SER A 186 11.29 -4.10 7.21
C SER A 186 11.90 -3.26 6.09
N ARG A 187 12.71 -3.84 5.20
CA ARG A 187 13.34 -3.08 4.10
C ARG A 187 12.34 -2.43 3.15
N PRO A 188 11.16 -2.98 2.86
CA PRO A 188 10.13 -2.29 2.08
C PRO A 188 9.64 -0.96 2.71
N TYR A 189 10.00 -0.70 3.97
CA TYR A 189 9.73 0.57 4.67
C TYR A 189 10.95 1.51 4.76
N ILE A 190 12.09 1.11 4.20
CA ILE A 190 13.37 1.80 4.34
C ILE A 190 13.94 2.12 2.95
N PHE A 191 14.34 3.36 2.72
CA PHE A 191 15.19 3.71 1.58
C PHE A 191 16.60 3.17 1.79
N SER A 192 17.25 2.62 0.77
CA SER A 192 18.68 2.29 0.84
C SER A 192 19.53 3.55 1.06
N ASN A 193 20.81 3.41 1.43
CA ASN A 193 21.71 4.55 1.53
C ASN A 193 21.89 5.29 0.19
N CYS A 194 21.94 4.58 -0.95
CA CYS A 194 22.06 5.22 -2.26
C CYS A 194 20.84 6.06 -2.60
N SER A 195 19.66 5.49 -2.40
CA SER A 195 18.39 6.17 -2.68
C SER A 195 18.16 7.35 -1.73
N ALA A 196 18.44 7.17 -0.43
CA ALA A 196 18.37 8.25 0.55
C ALA A 196 19.36 9.39 0.22
N ASN A 197 20.57 9.06 -0.25
CA ASN A 197 21.55 10.06 -0.69
C ASN A 197 21.07 10.83 -1.92
N SER A 198 20.54 10.15 -2.94
CA SER A 198 19.99 10.83 -4.12
C SER A 198 18.86 11.78 -3.78
N ILE A 199 17.92 11.37 -2.91
CA ILE A 199 16.84 12.25 -2.45
C ILE A 199 17.40 13.44 -1.67
N ALA A 200 18.36 13.20 -0.77
CA ALA A 200 18.98 14.27 0.02
C ALA A 200 19.72 15.30 -0.84
N GLU A 201 20.45 14.86 -1.87
CA GLU A 201 21.11 15.77 -2.81
C GLU A 201 20.09 16.54 -3.67
N TYR A 202 19.06 15.87 -4.17
CA TYR A 202 18.02 16.51 -4.97
C TYR A 202 17.33 17.64 -4.19
N LEU A 203 17.01 17.41 -2.91
CA LEU A 203 16.34 18.41 -2.05
C LEU A 203 17.21 19.63 -1.73
N LYS A 204 18.52 19.60 -1.98
CA LYS A 204 19.40 20.78 -1.88
C LYS A 204 19.35 21.67 -3.12
N GLU A 205 18.87 21.15 -4.25
CA GLU A 205 18.83 21.88 -5.50
C GLU A 205 17.74 22.96 -5.50
N THR A 206 18.00 24.08 -6.16
CA THR A 206 17.02 25.18 -6.28
C THR A 206 15.73 24.75 -6.98
N LYS A 207 15.82 23.77 -7.87
CA LYS A 207 14.65 23.19 -8.56
C LYS A 207 13.69 22.48 -7.61
N ALA A 208 14.11 22.04 -6.43
CA ALA A 208 13.27 21.38 -5.43
C ALA A 208 12.55 22.36 -4.48
N SER A 209 12.58 23.67 -4.76
CA SER A 209 12.13 24.72 -3.85
C SER A 209 10.66 24.62 -3.39
N CYS A 210 9.76 24.01 -4.17
CA CYS A 210 8.36 23.83 -3.77
C CYS A 210 8.20 22.97 -2.50
N THR A 211 9.14 22.07 -2.23
CA THR A 211 9.12 21.13 -1.09
C THR A 211 9.47 21.76 0.26
N THR A 212 9.89 23.03 0.28
CA THR A 212 10.32 23.72 1.50
C THR A 212 9.16 24.31 2.30
N ASN A 213 7.97 24.39 1.70
CA ASN A 213 6.79 24.92 2.36
C ASN A 213 6.28 23.93 3.41
N GLN A 214 6.40 24.31 4.68
CA GLN A 214 5.88 23.50 5.77
C GLN A 214 4.36 23.62 5.84
N GLN A 215 3.65 22.70 5.19
CA GLN A 215 2.24 22.47 5.54
C GLN A 215 2.15 21.78 6.91
N SER A 216 1.05 22.02 7.63
CA SER A 216 0.79 21.33 8.89
C SER A 216 0.83 19.82 8.67
N SER A 217 1.68 19.12 9.43
CA SER A 217 1.72 17.65 9.43
C SER A 217 0.30 17.13 9.62
N GLN A 218 -0.18 16.30 8.69
CA GLN A 218 -1.44 15.62 8.92
C GLN A 218 -1.29 14.71 10.14
N THR A 219 -2.28 14.76 11.02
CA THR A 219 -2.41 13.77 12.09
C THR A 219 -2.60 12.40 11.45
N ALA A 220 -1.82 11.42 11.92
CA ALA A 220 -1.99 10.04 11.50
C ALA A 220 -3.45 9.62 11.73
N PRO A 221 -4.08 8.90 10.78
CA PRO A 221 -5.50 8.63 10.91
C PRO A 221 -5.76 7.65 12.07
N THR A 222 -6.85 7.88 12.80
CA THR A 222 -7.25 7.09 13.97
C THR A 222 -8.64 6.49 13.76
N PRO A 223 -8.85 5.18 14.04
CA PRO A 223 -7.85 4.18 14.41
C PRO A 223 -6.85 3.92 13.26
N PRO A 224 -5.67 3.31 13.52
CA PRO A 224 -4.72 3.01 12.47
C PRO A 224 -5.26 1.97 11.47
N ALA A 225 -4.66 1.91 10.27
CA ALA A 225 -5.17 1.19 9.11
C ALA A 225 -5.57 -0.27 9.39
N GLY A 226 -4.67 -1.09 9.96
CA GLY A 226 -4.92 -2.50 10.27
C GLY A 226 -5.86 -2.75 11.46
N GLN A 227 -6.26 -1.69 12.17
CA GLN A 227 -7.32 -1.75 13.19
C GLN A 227 -8.66 -1.27 12.64
N HIS A 228 -8.64 -0.43 11.60
CA HIS A 228 -9.82 -0.03 10.86
C HIS A 228 -10.28 -1.12 9.89
N PHE A 229 -9.34 -1.76 9.20
CA PHE A 229 -9.55 -2.90 8.32
C PHE A 229 -8.85 -4.11 8.92
N ASN A 230 -9.62 -5.06 9.50
CA ASN A 230 -9.05 -6.33 9.95
C ASN A 230 -8.58 -7.18 8.76
N ALA A 231 -7.93 -8.33 9.03
CA ALA A 231 -7.37 -9.17 7.98
C ALA A 231 -8.43 -9.66 6.98
N ASP A 232 -9.62 -10.05 7.44
CA ASP A 232 -10.72 -10.47 6.55
C ASP A 232 -11.15 -9.34 5.61
N ALA A 233 -11.28 -8.11 6.11
CA ALA A 233 -11.62 -6.95 5.30
C ALA A 233 -10.53 -6.65 4.26
N GLN A 234 -9.25 -6.73 4.65
CA GLN A 234 -8.13 -6.54 3.72
C GLN A 234 -8.10 -7.61 2.62
N CYS A 235 -8.36 -8.88 2.96
CA CYS A 235 -8.52 -9.94 1.98
C CYS A 235 -9.70 -9.67 1.04
N ALA A 236 -10.83 -9.20 1.58
CA ALA A 236 -12.01 -8.86 0.78
C ALA A 236 -11.73 -7.70 -0.19
N PHE A 237 -10.94 -6.71 0.22
CA PHE A 237 -10.49 -5.62 -0.64
C PHE A 237 -9.58 -6.09 -1.78
N TYR A 238 -8.65 -6.99 -1.49
CA TYR A 238 -7.64 -7.46 -2.44
C TYR A 238 -8.20 -8.47 -3.46
N ASN A 239 -8.85 -9.52 -2.99
CA ASN A 239 -9.31 -10.64 -3.82
C ASN A 239 -10.81 -10.59 -4.13
N GLY A 240 -11.60 -9.77 -3.44
CA GLY A 240 -13.05 -9.65 -3.64
C GLY A 240 -13.87 -10.05 -2.42
N VAL A 241 -15.16 -9.70 -2.41
CA VAL A 241 -16.05 -9.73 -1.21
C VAL A 241 -16.16 -11.09 -0.49
N GLU A 242 -15.83 -12.19 -1.15
CA GLU A 242 -15.85 -13.55 -0.60
C GLU A 242 -14.51 -14.00 0.00
N SER A 243 -13.42 -13.25 -0.23
CA SER A 243 -12.09 -13.60 0.27
C SER A 243 -11.95 -13.29 1.75
N ARG A 244 -11.32 -14.19 2.50
CA ARG A 244 -11.13 -14.11 3.95
C ARG A 244 -9.68 -14.40 4.31
N PHE A 245 -9.32 -14.06 5.55
CA PHE A 245 -8.01 -14.39 6.10
C PHE A 245 -7.88 -15.90 6.27
N CYS A 246 -6.82 -16.48 5.68
CA CYS A 246 -6.56 -17.91 5.71
C CYS A 246 -6.01 -18.35 7.07
N ARG A 247 -6.89 -18.47 8.07
CA ARG A 247 -6.54 -18.81 9.45
C ARG A 247 -5.73 -20.10 9.57
N LYS A 248 -6.12 -21.16 8.84
CA LYS A 248 -5.42 -22.45 8.87
C LYS A 248 -3.99 -22.33 8.34
N GLU A 249 -3.85 -21.79 7.14
CA GLU A 249 -2.55 -21.63 6.49
C GLU A 249 -1.65 -20.66 7.28
N GLN A 250 -2.19 -19.55 7.79
CA GLN A 250 -1.40 -18.61 8.59
C GLN A 250 -0.99 -19.20 9.93
N LYS A 251 -1.82 -20.03 10.56
CA LYS A 251 -1.45 -20.75 11.79
C LYS A 251 -0.26 -21.68 11.55
N GLU A 252 -0.25 -22.41 10.44
CA GLU A 252 0.87 -23.29 10.04
C GLU A 252 2.14 -22.49 9.75
N ARG A 253 2.01 -21.33 9.09
CA ARG A 253 3.12 -20.41 8.80
C ARG A 253 3.60 -19.61 10.02
N GLY A 254 2.77 -19.52 11.07
CA GLY A 254 2.95 -18.61 12.21
C GLY A 254 2.31 -17.24 11.98
N PHE A 255 1.51 -16.78 12.94
CA PHE A 255 0.84 -15.48 12.87
C PHE A 255 1.80 -14.29 12.86
N GLN A 256 2.99 -14.42 13.46
CA GLN A 256 4.02 -13.37 13.43
C GLN A 256 4.47 -13.04 11.99
N ASN A 257 4.47 -14.05 11.12
CA ASN A 257 4.92 -13.92 9.72
C ASN A 257 3.85 -13.27 8.83
N MET A 258 2.62 -13.07 9.34
CA MET A 258 1.56 -12.44 8.56
C MET A 258 1.89 -10.99 8.20
N CYS A 259 2.73 -10.32 9.01
CA CYS A 259 3.09 -8.92 8.80
C CYS A 259 3.88 -8.67 7.51
N ALA A 260 4.64 -9.66 7.04
CA ALA A 260 5.30 -9.59 5.73
C ALA A 260 4.48 -10.30 4.64
N ARG A 261 3.74 -11.36 5.00
CA ARG A 261 2.97 -12.19 4.07
C ARG A 261 1.67 -12.68 4.70
N MET A 262 0.60 -11.91 4.53
CA MET A 262 -0.72 -12.28 5.02
C MET A 262 -1.45 -13.13 3.98
N ALA A 263 -1.89 -14.32 4.38
CA ALA A 263 -2.60 -15.23 3.48
C ALA A 263 -4.11 -14.91 3.37
N CYS A 264 -4.60 -14.76 2.15
CA CYS A 264 -5.99 -14.46 1.81
C CYS A 264 -6.58 -15.50 0.87
N SER A 265 -7.79 -15.98 1.14
CA SER A 265 -8.39 -17.05 0.34
C SER A 265 -8.72 -16.58 -1.07
N LEU A 266 -8.61 -17.47 -2.05
CA LEU A 266 -8.99 -17.18 -3.43
C LEU A 266 -10.52 -17.33 -3.58
N PRO A 267 -11.23 -16.39 -4.25
CA PRO A 267 -12.67 -16.49 -4.45
C PRO A 267 -13.07 -17.76 -5.21
N SER A 268 -12.25 -18.18 -6.17
CA SER A 268 -12.47 -19.39 -6.98
C SER A 268 -12.25 -20.69 -6.22
N ASN A 269 -11.47 -20.67 -5.14
CA ASN A 269 -11.20 -21.83 -4.29
C ASN A 269 -10.79 -21.36 -2.89
N GLN A 270 -11.73 -21.43 -1.95
CA GLN A 270 -11.54 -20.98 -0.57
C GLN A 270 -10.48 -21.81 0.20
N ALA A 271 -10.08 -22.97 -0.32
CA ALA A 271 -8.99 -23.78 0.26
C ALA A 271 -7.59 -23.36 -0.20
N SER A 272 -7.49 -22.49 -1.21
CA SER A 272 -6.22 -21.94 -1.71
C SER A 272 -6.07 -20.48 -1.30
N CYS A 273 -4.85 -20.06 -0.99
CA CYS A 273 -4.57 -18.72 -0.53
C CYS A 273 -3.53 -18.02 -1.40
N SER A 274 -3.63 -16.69 -1.49
CA SER A 274 -2.61 -15.81 -2.04
C SER A 274 -2.07 -14.89 -0.96
N ASP A 275 -0.81 -14.48 -1.13
CA ASP A 275 -0.14 -13.59 -0.18
C ASP A 275 -0.40 -12.12 -0.53
N ILE A 276 -0.67 -11.32 0.51
CA ILE A 276 -0.76 -9.86 0.42
C ILE A 276 0.13 -9.20 1.46
N VAL A 277 0.55 -7.96 1.20
CA VAL A 277 1.15 -7.11 2.23
C VAL A 277 0.01 -6.54 3.09
N PRO A 278 -0.05 -6.84 4.39
CA PRO A 278 -1.09 -6.30 5.25
C PRO A 278 -0.88 -4.80 5.47
N GLN A 279 -1.93 -4.13 5.92
CA GLN A 279 -1.84 -2.76 6.38
C GLN A 279 -1.08 -2.69 7.71
N ASP A 280 -0.32 -1.61 7.90
CA ASP A 280 0.34 -1.33 9.17
C ASP A 280 -0.67 -1.38 10.33
N ARG A 281 -0.19 -1.85 11.46
CA ARG A 281 -0.93 -2.06 12.71
C ARG A 281 -2.03 -3.13 12.60
N THR A 282 -1.96 -4.07 11.65
CA THR A 282 -2.82 -5.27 11.67
C THR A 282 -2.43 -6.17 12.85
N SER A 283 -3.40 -6.64 13.63
CA SER A 283 -3.12 -7.48 14.81
C SER A 283 -2.45 -8.80 14.41
N CYS A 284 -1.32 -9.16 15.03
CA CYS A 284 -0.59 -10.40 14.71
C CYS A 284 -0.35 -11.30 15.93
N GLY A 285 -0.75 -10.84 17.12
CA GLY A 285 -0.69 -11.61 18.37
C GLY A 285 -1.39 -10.88 19.51
N ASP A 286 -1.25 -11.42 20.73
CA ASP A 286 -1.80 -10.80 21.95
C ASP A 286 -0.98 -9.57 22.38
N GLY A 287 -1.54 -8.37 22.21
CA GLY A 287 -0.78 -7.13 22.43
C GLY A 287 0.33 -6.95 21.39
N GLN A 288 0.12 -7.48 20.18
CA GLN A 288 1.07 -7.38 19.08
C GLN A 288 0.37 -7.02 17.77
N TRP A 289 1.03 -6.20 16.96
CA TRP A 289 0.56 -5.77 15.64
C TRP A 289 1.73 -5.53 14.67
N CYS A 290 1.41 -5.44 13.39
CA CYS A 290 2.40 -5.22 12.35
C CYS A 290 2.92 -3.78 12.37
N VAL A 291 4.24 -3.60 12.31
CA VAL A 291 4.91 -2.31 12.15
C VAL A 291 6.08 -2.51 11.22
N ASP A 292 6.10 -1.78 10.11
CA ASP A 292 7.16 -1.89 9.10
C ASP A 292 7.38 -3.38 8.72
N ASP A 293 6.27 -4.09 8.42
CA ASP A 293 6.20 -5.53 8.10
C ASP A 293 6.65 -6.53 9.19
N ILE A 294 6.94 -6.07 10.41
CA ILE A 294 7.35 -6.91 11.54
C ILE A 294 6.24 -6.96 12.59
N CYS A 295 5.94 -8.15 13.13
CA CYS A 295 5.05 -8.28 14.28
C CYS A 295 5.78 -7.83 15.56
N VAL A 296 5.31 -6.74 16.17
CA VAL A 296 5.93 -6.15 17.37
C VAL A 296 4.95 -6.06 18.52
N THR A 297 5.46 -6.21 19.74
CA THR A 297 4.73 -5.96 20.97
C THR A 297 4.63 -4.48 21.24
N ASP A 298 3.44 -3.99 21.56
CA ASP A 298 3.17 -2.58 21.81
C ASP A 298 2.05 -2.43 22.84
N ALA A 299 2.17 -1.47 23.75
CA ALA A 299 1.16 -1.24 24.79
C ALA A 299 -0.18 -0.77 24.22
N ALA A 300 -0.18 -0.15 23.03
CA ALA A 300 -1.38 0.27 22.33
C ALA A 300 -1.99 -0.83 21.45
N ALA A 301 -1.29 -1.95 21.24
CA ALA A 301 -1.81 -3.05 20.44
C ALA A 301 -2.94 -3.79 21.20
N PRO A 302 -4.02 -4.20 20.51
CA PRO A 302 -5.13 -4.88 21.18
C PRO A 302 -4.70 -6.20 21.81
N LYS A 303 -5.31 -6.53 22.95
CA LYS A 303 -5.25 -7.87 23.52
C LYS A 303 -6.10 -8.83 22.70
N LYS A 304 -5.56 -10.01 22.42
CA LYS A 304 -6.17 -11.05 21.57
C LYS A 304 -6.03 -12.42 22.24
N PRO A 305 -6.96 -13.37 22.02
CA PRO A 305 -6.76 -14.74 22.48
C PRO A 305 -5.50 -15.33 21.85
N LYS A 306 -4.84 -16.22 22.59
CA LYS A 306 -3.67 -16.96 22.10
C LYS A 306 -4.01 -17.67 20.79
N ASP A 307 -3.11 -17.56 19.80
CA ASP A 307 -3.26 -18.16 18.47
C ASP A 307 -4.54 -17.74 17.72
N CYS A 308 -5.12 -16.56 18.05
CA CYS A 308 -6.33 -16.04 17.43
C CYS A 308 -6.30 -14.51 17.19
N PRO A 309 -5.26 -13.95 16.53
CA PRO A 309 -5.10 -12.50 16.42
C PRO A 309 -6.20 -11.80 15.61
N GLN A 310 -6.88 -12.54 14.73
CA GLN A 310 -7.93 -12.03 13.84
C GLN A 310 -9.35 -12.46 14.24
N GLY A 311 -9.50 -13.19 15.35
CA GLY A 311 -10.80 -13.71 15.80
C GLY A 311 -11.36 -14.80 14.89
N ASP A 312 -12.64 -15.11 15.11
CA ASP A 312 -13.37 -16.14 14.38
C ASP A 312 -13.57 -15.78 12.91
N ASP A 313 -13.65 -16.82 12.06
CA ASP A 313 -14.11 -16.70 10.69
C ASP A 313 -15.61 -16.36 10.69
N PRO A 314 -16.02 -15.21 10.11
CA PRO A 314 -17.41 -14.76 10.14
C PRO A 314 -18.36 -15.69 9.37
N THR A 315 -17.85 -16.60 8.55
CA THR A 315 -18.63 -17.49 7.68
C THR A 315 -18.68 -18.94 8.17
N ALA A 316 -17.85 -19.31 9.15
CA ALA A 316 -17.76 -20.70 9.62
C ALA A 316 -18.94 -21.14 10.52
N GLY A 317 -19.82 -20.21 10.90
CA GLY A 317 -20.95 -20.48 11.79
C GLY A 317 -20.48 -21.01 13.14
N CYS A 318 -19.59 -20.25 13.78
CA CYS A 318 -18.91 -20.62 15.02
C CYS A 318 -19.87 -20.80 16.20
N SER A 319 -19.69 -21.90 16.93
CA SER A 319 -20.42 -22.18 18.17
C SER A 319 -19.61 -23.12 19.06
N ALA A 320 -19.84 -23.06 20.38
CA ALA A 320 -19.13 -23.89 21.36
C ALA A 320 -19.29 -25.40 21.09
N ALA A 321 -20.44 -25.81 20.53
CA ALA A 321 -20.72 -27.21 20.19
C ALA A 321 -19.79 -27.75 19.08
N LYS A 322 -19.29 -26.88 18.20
CA LYS A 322 -18.41 -27.26 17.09
C LYS A 322 -16.93 -27.31 17.46
N CYS A 323 -16.56 -26.88 18.67
CA CYS A 323 -15.17 -26.82 19.13
C CYS A 323 -14.52 -28.19 19.44
N GLN A 324 -15.18 -29.30 19.09
CA GLN A 324 -14.58 -30.64 19.11
C GLN A 324 -13.90 -30.98 17.78
N ASP A 325 -14.27 -30.30 16.69
CA ASP A 325 -13.65 -30.47 15.37
C ASP A 325 -12.39 -29.62 15.23
N SER A 326 -11.29 -30.23 14.75
CA SER A 326 -9.98 -29.58 14.67
C SER A 326 -9.91 -28.43 13.67
N THR A 327 -10.72 -28.47 12.61
CA THR A 327 -10.86 -27.37 11.65
C THR A 327 -11.58 -26.21 12.31
N MET A 328 -12.68 -26.50 13.02
CA MET A 328 -13.46 -25.50 13.74
C MET A 328 -12.68 -24.86 14.88
N LEU A 329 -11.77 -25.57 15.55
CA LEU A 329 -10.86 -24.96 16.53
C LEU A 329 -9.98 -23.86 15.93
N THR A 330 -9.66 -23.93 14.64
CA THR A 330 -8.83 -22.94 13.96
C THR A 330 -9.65 -21.82 13.34
N LEU A 331 -10.79 -22.16 12.72
CA LEU A 331 -11.70 -21.16 12.14
C LEU A 331 -12.43 -20.36 13.23
N CYS A 332 -12.74 -20.98 14.37
CA CYS A 332 -13.50 -20.40 15.47
C CYS A 332 -12.66 -20.26 16.75
N CYS A 333 -11.40 -19.87 16.58
CA CYS A 333 -10.42 -19.83 17.66
C CYS A 333 -10.83 -18.94 18.85
N GLN A 334 -11.64 -17.91 18.64
CA GLN A 334 -12.12 -17.04 19.71
C GLN A 334 -13.33 -17.66 20.41
N THR A 335 -14.30 -18.20 19.66
CA THR A 335 -15.44 -18.93 20.25
C THR A 335 -14.98 -20.18 21.01
N CYS A 336 -13.90 -20.83 20.55
CA CYS A 336 -13.37 -22.05 21.16
C CYS A 336 -12.32 -21.81 22.24
N ALA A 337 -11.88 -20.57 22.46
CA ALA A 337 -11.02 -20.20 23.57
C ALA A 337 -11.84 -20.26 24.87
N LYS A 338 -11.62 -21.32 25.66
CA LYS A 338 -12.13 -21.45 27.04
C LYS A 338 -11.09 -20.99 28.04
#